data_AF-A0A2U8GYX3-F1
#
_entry.id   AF-A0A2U8GYX3-F1
#
_cell.length_a   1.000
_cell.length_b   1.000
_cell.length_c   1.000
_cell.angle_alpha   90.00
_cell.angle_beta   90.00
_cell.angle_gamma   90.00
#
_symmetry.space_group_name_H-M   'P 1'
#
loop_
_entity.id
_entity.type
_entity.pdbx_description
1 polymer ?
#
loop_
_entity_poly.entity_id
_entity_poly.type
_entity_poly.pdbx_seq_one_letter_code
_entity_poly.pdbx_strand_id
1 'polypeptide(L)'
;MSGFGHFARTALELEREIFKRGLLIGLDWQDPATMRALAHEALTCTTDCRLGLLRNHDAKARGRGELFALSEMMLDTMRQSAQVGVHTQGGPAWKAFGRALYEESARLGAGSSN
;
A
#
# COMPACT_ATOMS: atom_id res chain seq x y z
N MET A 1 -22.05 13.35 -12.75
CA MET A 1 -20.99 13.57 -11.76
C MET A 1 -19.67 13.36 -12.47
N SER A 2 -18.75 14.33 -12.47
CA SER A 2 -17.47 14.19 -13.18
C SER A 2 -16.67 13.03 -12.59
N GLY A 3 -16.08 12.18 -13.43
CA GLY A 3 -15.27 11.03 -12.99
C GLY A 3 -14.10 11.42 -12.05
N PHE A 4 -13.70 12.69 -12.07
CA PHE A 4 -12.64 13.24 -11.21
C PHE A 4 -12.99 13.29 -9.73
N GLY A 5 -14.27 13.49 -9.37
CA GLY A 5 -14.72 13.46 -7.97
C GLY A 5 -14.62 12.07 -7.33
N HIS A 6 -14.55 11.02 -8.15
CA HIS A 6 -14.35 9.65 -7.69
C HIS A 6 -12.94 9.45 -7.14
N PHE A 7 -11.89 9.88 -7.84
CA PHE A 7 -10.51 9.59 -7.43
C PHE A 7 -10.13 10.26 -6.10
N ALA A 8 -10.52 11.53 -5.91
CA ALA A 8 -10.26 12.23 -4.65
C ALA A 8 -10.96 11.57 -3.45
N ARG A 9 -12.20 11.10 -3.64
CA ARG A 9 -12.94 10.36 -2.60
C ARG A 9 -12.28 9.01 -2.32
N THR A 10 -11.97 8.25 -3.36
CA THR A 10 -11.30 6.95 -3.24
C THR A 10 -9.97 7.08 -2.52
N ALA A 11 -9.17 8.10 -2.80
CA ALA A 11 -7.91 8.31 -2.10
C ALA A 11 -8.09 8.61 -0.61
N LEU A 12 -9.13 9.37 -0.23
CA LEU A 12 -9.45 9.64 1.16
C LEU A 12 -9.93 8.39 1.91
N GLU A 13 -10.72 7.54 1.23
CA GLU A 13 -11.17 6.26 1.78
C GLU A 13 -9.99 5.28 1.93
N LEU A 14 -9.13 5.18 0.92
CA LEU A 14 -7.93 4.35 0.98
C LEU A 14 -6.97 4.81 2.08
N GLU A 15 -6.69 6.11 2.20
CA GLU A 15 -5.88 6.66 3.30
C GLU A 15 -6.44 6.22 4.66
N ARG A 16 -7.75 6.35 4.85
CA ARG A 16 -8.40 5.98 6.11
C ARG A 16 -8.26 4.49 6.41
N GLU A 17 -8.48 3.63 5.43
CA GLU A 17 -8.41 2.19 5.63
C GLU A 17 -6.96 1.70 5.81
N ILE A 18 -6.00 2.27 5.08
CA ILE A 18 -4.56 2.04 5.28
C ILE A 18 -4.17 2.42 6.71
N PHE A 19 -4.55 3.61 7.16
CA PHE A 19 -4.27 4.08 8.52
C PHE A 19 -4.83 3.13 9.59
N LYS A 20 -6.09 2.69 9.44
CA LYS A 20 -6.71 1.71 10.35
C LYS A 20 -5.99 0.37 10.40
N ARG A 21 -5.50 -0.15 9.27
CA ARG A 21 -4.69 -1.38 9.25
C ARG A 21 -3.37 -1.19 9.98
N GLY A 22 -2.73 -0.03 9.80
CA GLY A 22 -1.54 0.32 10.57
C GLY A 22 -1.77 0.30 12.07
N LEU A 23 -2.88 0.89 12.54
CA LEU A 23 -3.26 0.83 13.96
C LEU A 23 -3.47 -0.62 14.45
N LEU A 24 -4.19 -1.43 13.67
CA LEU A 24 -4.48 -2.82 14.03
C LEU A 24 -3.20 -3.64 14.24
N ILE A 25 -2.19 -3.45 13.39
CA ILE A 25 -0.95 -4.23 13.45
C ILE A 25 0.16 -3.54 14.25
N GLY A 26 -0.09 -2.33 14.76
CA GLY A 26 0.81 -1.58 15.64
C GLY A 26 1.95 -0.87 14.90
N LEU A 27 1.70 -0.31 13.71
CA LEU A 27 2.71 0.39 12.93
C LEU A 27 2.98 1.79 13.46
N ASP A 28 4.26 2.14 13.47
CA ASP A 28 4.71 3.52 13.36
C ASP A 28 5.04 3.81 11.88
N TRP A 29 4.26 4.68 11.25
CA TRP A 29 4.47 5.09 9.85
C TRP A 29 5.78 5.88 9.64
N GLN A 30 6.40 6.38 10.72
CA GLN A 30 7.67 7.09 10.67
C GLN A 30 8.88 6.18 10.83
N ASP A 31 8.70 4.90 11.14
CA ASP A 31 9.81 3.95 11.23
C ASP A 31 10.21 3.44 9.83
N PRO A 32 11.32 3.93 9.25
CA PRO A 32 11.73 3.55 7.91
C PRO A 32 12.10 2.07 7.80
N ALA A 33 12.59 1.45 8.87
CA ALA A 33 12.98 0.04 8.86
C ALA A 33 11.74 -0.85 8.74
N THR A 34 10.69 -0.56 9.51
CA THR A 34 9.41 -1.27 9.42
C THR A 34 8.72 -1.02 8.08
N MET A 35 8.68 0.23 7.60
CA MET A 35 8.08 0.55 6.29
C MET A 35 8.77 -0.22 5.15
N ARG A 36 10.10 -0.28 5.17
CA ARG A 36 10.88 -1.03 4.19
C ARG A 36 10.61 -2.53 4.26
N ALA A 37 10.55 -3.11 5.46
CA ALA A 37 10.28 -4.53 5.63
C ALA A 37 8.89 -4.91 5.09
N LEU A 38 7.86 -4.11 5.38
CA LEU A 38 6.51 -4.31 4.87
C LEU A 38 6.44 -4.12 3.35
N ALA A 39 7.15 -3.13 2.80
CA ALA A 39 7.20 -2.92 1.36
C ALA A 39 7.85 -4.10 0.64
N HIS A 40 8.95 -4.62 1.21
CA HIS A 40 9.62 -5.81 0.68
C HIS A 40 8.69 -7.02 0.68
N GLU A 41 8.00 -7.26 1.79
CA GLU A 41 7.02 -8.35 1.90
C GLU A 41 5.88 -8.16 0.89
N ALA A 42 5.30 -6.98 0.77
CA ALA A 42 4.22 -6.70 -0.19
C ALA A 42 4.62 -6.97 -1.65
N LEU A 43 5.87 -6.64 -2.01
CA LEU A 43 6.41 -6.80 -3.36
C LEU A 43 6.84 -8.24 -3.69
N THR A 44 7.22 -9.04 -2.69
CA THR A 44 7.74 -10.40 -2.88
C THR A 44 6.75 -11.50 -2.49
N CYS A 45 5.71 -11.16 -1.73
CA CYS A 45 4.65 -12.09 -1.31
C CYS A 45 3.79 -12.50 -2.52
N THR A 46 3.86 -13.79 -2.86
CA THR A 46 3.08 -14.42 -3.92
C THR A 46 1.58 -14.41 -3.62
N THR A 47 0.76 -14.77 -4.60
CA THR A 47 -0.70 -14.92 -4.43
C THR A 47 -1.06 -15.84 -3.26
N ASP A 48 -0.39 -16.99 -3.15
CA ASP A 48 -0.64 -17.93 -2.05
C ASP A 48 -0.25 -17.36 -0.69
N CYS A 49 0.88 -16.64 -0.62
CA CYS A 49 1.29 -15.90 0.57
C CYS A 49 0.21 -14.88 1.00
N ARG A 50 -0.31 -14.07 0.06
CA ARG A 50 -1.36 -13.08 0.35
C ARG A 50 -2.67 -13.72 0.80
N LEU A 51 -3.11 -14.77 0.12
CA LEU A 51 -4.30 -15.53 0.52
C LEU A 51 -4.13 -16.15 1.90
N GLY A 52 -2.93 -16.64 2.22
CA GLY A 52 -2.57 -17.13 3.55
C GLY A 52 -2.68 -16.06 4.63
N LEU A 53 -2.19 -14.85 4.36
CA LEU A 53 -2.32 -13.70 5.28
C LEU A 53 -3.79 -13.35 5.51
N LEU A 54 -4.58 -13.19 4.44
CA LEU A 54 -6.00 -12.79 4.51
C LEU A 54 -6.88 -13.83 5.24
N ARG A 55 -6.54 -15.12 5.16
CA ARG A 55 -7.26 -16.22 5.82
C ARG A 55 -6.72 -16.57 7.21
N ASN A 56 -5.65 -15.91 7.65
CA ASN A 56 -5.02 -16.23 8.93
C ASN A 56 -6.00 -16.02 10.10
N HIS A 57 -5.90 -16.77 11.19
CA HIS A 57 -6.73 -16.56 12.38
C HIS A 57 -6.21 -15.39 13.23
N ASP A 58 -4.91 -15.10 13.18
CA ASP A 58 -4.29 -13.95 13.81
C ASP A 58 -4.73 -12.65 13.12
N ALA A 59 -5.29 -11.73 13.90
CA ALA A 59 -5.78 -10.45 13.41
C ALA A 59 -4.66 -9.58 12.86
N LYS A 60 -3.43 -9.68 13.40
CA LYS A 60 -2.31 -8.89 12.90
C LYS A 60 -1.83 -9.41 11.54
N ALA A 61 -1.70 -10.72 11.39
CA ALA A 61 -1.40 -11.33 10.10
C ALA A 61 -2.44 -11.00 9.03
N ARG A 62 -3.75 -11.08 9.34
CA ARG A 62 -4.80 -10.62 8.41
C ARG A 62 -4.67 -9.14 8.08
N GLY A 63 -4.46 -8.30 9.09
CA GLY A 63 -4.30 -6.86 8.92
C GLY A 63 -3.16 -6.49 7.98
N ARG A 64 -2.05 -7.24 7.97
CA ARG A 64 -0.97 -7.09 6.99
C ARG A 64 -1.42 -7.46 5.57
N GLY A 65 -2.11 -8.59 5.41
CA GLY A 65 -2.65 -8.99 4.10
C GLY A 65 -3.62 -7.94 3.53
N GLU A 66 -4.48 -7.38 4.39
CA GLU A 66 -5.39 -6.31 4.02
C GLU A 66 -4.66 -5.01 3.68
N LEU A 67 -3.60 -4.66 4.42
CA LEU A 67 -2.75 -3.51 4.11
C LEU A 67 -2.12 -3.63 2.72
N PHE A 68 -1.64 -4.82 2.35
CA PHE A 68 -1.08 -5.08 1.03
C PHE A 68 -2.13 -4.89 -0.07
N ALA A 69 -3.32 -5.48 0.08
CA ALA A 69 -4.41 -5.30 -0.88
C ALA A 69 -4.83 -3.82 -1.04
N LEU A 70 -4.93 -3.08 0.07
CA LEU A 70 -5.23 -1.65 0.04
C LEU A 70 -4.13 -0.84 -0.67
N SER A 71 -2.86 -1.24 -0.49
CA SER A 71 -1.73 -0.59 -1.18
C SER A 71 -1.68 -0.88 -2.69
N GLU A 72 -2.22 -2.01 -3.14
CA GLU A 72 -2.40 -2.24 -4.58
C GLU A 72 -3.49 -1.32 -5.15
N MET A 73 -4.65 -1.22 -4.47
CA MET A 73 -5.73 -0.30 -4.86
C MET A 73 -5.28 1.17 -4.85
N MET A 74 -4.42 1.52 -3.90
CA MET A 74 -3.73 2.82 -3.80
C MET A 74 -2.93 3.14 -5.07
N LEU A 75 -2.04 2.23 -5.48
CA LEU A 75 -1.22 2.41 -6.67
C LEU A 75 -2.05 2.43 -7.96
N ASP A 76 -3.09 1.60 -8.05
CA ASP A 76 -4.01 1.57 -9.18
C ASP A 76 -4.81 2.87 -9.30
N THR A 77 -5.33 3.40 -8.18
CA THR A 77 -6.03 4.69 -8.14
C THR A 77 -5.12 5.82 -8.60
N MET A 78 -3.86 5.83 -8.16
CA MET A 78 -2.86 6.80 -8.60
C MET A 78 -2.59 6.69 -10.10
N ARG A 79 -2.42 5.47 -10.62
CA ARG A 79 -2.16 5.22 -12.05
C ARG A 79 -3.34 5.65 -12.93
N GLN A 80 -4.56 5.24 -12.57
CA GLN A 80 -5.77 5.55 -13.34
C GLN A 80 -6.08 7.05 -13.34
N SER A 81 -5.91 7.74 -12.20
CA SER A 81 -6.13 9.18 -12.14
C SER A 81 -5.12 9.95 -12.99
N ALA A 82 -3.85 9.53 -12.99
CA ALA A 82 -2.81 10.15 -13.82
C ALA A 82 -3.10 10.01 -15.32
N GLN A 83 -3.67 8.89 -15.77
CA GLN A 83 -4.07 8.66 -17.17
C GLN A 83 -5.12 9.66 -17.67
N VAL A 84 -5.92 10.24 -16.78
CA VAL A 84 -6.93 11.25 -17.11
C VAL A 84 -6.51 12.67 -16.69
N GLY A 85 -5.22 12.89 -16.43
CA GLY A 85 -4.67 14.20 -16.09
C GLY A 85 -4.94 14.68 -14.66
N VAL A 86 -5.35 13.78 -13.76
CA VAL A 86 -5.60 14.10 -12.34
C VAL A 86 -4.52 13.51 -11.46
N HIS A 87 -3.81 14.38 -10.74
CA HIS A 87 -2.82 13.95 -9.76
C HIS A 87 -3.47 13.74 -8.40
N THR A 88 -3.94 12.51 -8.17
CA THR A 88 -4.50 12.11 -6.87
C THR A 88 -3.39 11.90 -5.85
N GLN A 89 -3.59 12.40 -4.63
CA GLN A 89 -2.65 12.25 -3.53
C GLN A 89 -3.38 11.68 -2.31
N GLY A 90 -2.70 10.78 -1.58
CA GLY A 90 -3.14 10.31 -0.27
C GLY A 90 -2.60 11.15 0.89
N GLY A 91 -2.97 10.75 2.10
CA GLY A 91 -2.50 11.37 3.33
C GLY A 91 -1.14 10.82 3.78
N PRO A 92 -0.74 11.06 5.04
CA PRO A 92 0.54 10.65 5.57
C PRO A 92 0.81 9.14 5.49
N ALA A 93 -0.18 8.30 5.78
CA ALA A 93 0.02 6.84 5.81
C ALA A 93 0.26 6.30 4.40
N TRP A 94 -0.55 6.72 3.43
CA TRP A 94 -0.31 6.48 2.00
C TRP A 94 1.10 6.92 1.61
N LYS A 95 1.48 8.17 1.90
CA LYS A 95 2.76 8.73 1.46
C LYS A 95 3.95 7.96 2.04
N ALA A 96 3.90 7.60 3.31
CA ALA A 96 4.94 6.82 3.97
C ALA A 96 5.09 5.45 3.30
N PHE A 97 3.99 4.71 3.16
CA PHE A 97 4.06 3.35 2.61
C PHE A 97 4.31 3.33 1.10
N GLY A 98 3.69 4.24 0.35
CA GLY A 98 3.93 4.41 -1.09
C GLY A 98 5.39 4.78 -1.40
N ARG A 99 6.02 5.62 -0.58
CA ARG A 99 7.45 5.91 -0.69
C ARG A 99 8.29 4.65 -0.47
N ALA A 100 8.00 3.89 0.59
CA ALA A 100 8.73 2.65 0.88
C ALA A 100 8.56 1.60 -0.23
N LEU A 101 7.35 1.46 -0.79
CA LEU A 101 7.08 0.59 -1.94
C LEU A 101 7.90 1.00 -3.16
N TYR A 102 7.96 2.30 -3.48
CA TYR A 102 8.76 2.79 -4.59
C TYR A 102 10.25 2.52 -4.37
N GLU A 103 10.80 2.92 -3.22
CA GLU A 103 12.22 2.74 -2.88
C GLU A 103 12.61 1.26 -2.88
N GLU A 104 11.79 0.36 -2.32
CA GLU A 104 12.10 -1.06 -2.28
C GLU A 104 11.93 -1.73 -3.65
N SER A 105 10.96 -1.30 -4.47
CA SER A 105 10.83 -1.79 -5.86
C SER A 105 12.06 -1.44 -6.70
N ALA A 106 12.61 -0.24 -6.54
CA ALA A 106 13.84 0.17 -7.21
C ALA A 106 15.03 -0.68 -6.77
N ARG A 107 15.12 -1.04 -5.48
CA ARG A 107 16.16 -1.92 -4.95
C ARG A 107 16.05 -3.34 -5.47
N LEU A 108 14.84 -3.91 -5.51
CA LEU A 108 14.58 -5.23 -6.07
C LEU A 108 14.91 -5.30 -7.58
N GLY A 109 14.57 -4.24 -8.33
CA GLY A 109 14.93 -4.12 -9.74
C GLY A 109 16.45 -4.03 -9.98
N ALA A 110 17.16 -3.26 -9.15
CA ALA A 110 18.62 -3.17 -9.19
C ALA A 110 19.32 -4.50 -8.86
N GLY A 111 18.74 -5.30 -7.94
CA GLY A 111 19.26 -6.62 -7.58
C GLY A 111 19.05 -7.72 -8.63
N SER A 112 18.13 -7.52 -9.59
CA SER A 112 17.88 -8.44 -10.71
C SER A 112 18.80 -8.20 -11.92
N SER A 113 19.66 -7.18 -11.83
CA SER A 113 20.56 -6.72 -12.91
C SER A 113 22.00 -7.22 -12.77
N ASN A 114 22.25 -8.18 -11.88
CA ASN A 114 23.57 -8.68 -11.49
C ASN A 114 23.54 -10.21 -11.38
#